data_AF-A0A529Y557-F1
#
_entry.id   AF-A0A529Y557-F1
#
_cell.length_a   1.000
_cell.length_b   1.000
_cell.length_c   1.000
_cell.angle_alpha   90.00
_cell.angle_beta   90.00
_cell.angle_gamma   90.00
#
_symmetry.space_group_name_H-M   'P 1'
#
loop_
_entity.id
_entity.type
_entity.pdbx_description
1 polymer ?
#
loop_
_entity_poly.entity_id
_entity_poly.type
_entity_poly.pdbx_seq_one_letter_code
_entity_poly.pdbx_strand_id
1 'polypeptide(L)'
;MTSVRTLLEKPWLWSFAGALVVWVATVIFTGGYGAGGMVTAALSLAVFTVIVINYLWIWALRIPPIIATLSASFIIQSVDISYGRGLQIKPPPGFADFTNWQVLGIPVLAMLTVLFTIGAALALQRMIYGRSVLAIGQNIRAAWLAGVHVGRIRFLTYTLCGALG
;
A
#
# COMPACT_ATOMS: atom_id res chain seq x y z
N MET A 1 13.54 -37.92 10.87
CA MET A 1 14.22 -36.60 10.85
C MET A 1 13.90 -35.75 9.60
N THR A 2 12.88 -36.10 8.81
CA THR A 2 12.50 -35.41 7.56
C THR A 2 11.49 -34.27 7.74
N SER A 3 10.74 -34.23 8.85
CA SER A 3 9.64 -33.26 9.06
C SER A 3 10.08 -31.83 9.40
N VAL A 4 11.29 -31.61 9.90
CA VAL A 4 11.77 -30.26 10.27
C VAL A 4 12.27 -29.49 9.04
N ARG A 5 12.87 -30.19 8.07
CA ARG A 5 13.36 -29.58 6.82
C ARG A 5 12.21 -29.14 5.92
N THR A 6 11.13 -29.92 5.84
CA THR A 6 9.94 -29.56 5.05
C THR A 6 9.11 -28.42 5.65
N LEU A 7 9.29 -28.11 6.95
CA LEU A 7 8.75 -26.90 7.56
C LEU A 7 9.61 -25.69 7.20
N LEU A 8 10.94 -25.80 7.33
CA LEU A 8 11.90 -24.71 7.04
C LEU A 8 11.97 -24.30 5.56
N GLU A 9 11.62 -25.19 4.64
CA GLU A 9 11.55 -24.89 3.20
C GLU A 9 10.37 -23.97 2.83
N LYS A 10 9.39 -23.81 3.72
CA LYS A 10 8.20 -23.03 3.40
C LYS A 10 8.48 -21.52 3.54
N PRO A 11 8.36 -20.71 2.47
CA PRO A 11 8.78 -19.29 2.46
C PRO A 11 8.12 -18.42 3.54
N TRP A 12 6.93 -18.79 4.02
CA TRP A 12 6.17 -18.04 5.03
C TRP A 12 6.84 -18.05 6.42
N LEU A 13 7.63 -19.08 6.76
CA LEU A 13 8.36 -19.12 8.03
C LEU A 13 9.38 -17.98 8.14
N TRP A 14 9.96 -17.57 6.99
CA TRP A 14 10.86 -16.44 6.90
C TRP A 14 10.15 -15.09 7.09
N SER A 15 8.88 -14.97 6.70
CA SER A 15 8.07 -13.77 7.00
C SER A 15 7.77 -13.63 8.49
N PHE A 16 7.46 -14.75 9.17
CA PHE A 16 7.25 -14.75 10.63
C PHE A 16 8.54 -14.48 11.40
N ALA A 17 9.66 -15.06 10.98
CA ALA A 17 10.98 -14.80 11.55
C ALA A 17 11.39 -13.33 11.33
N GLY A 18 11.18 -12.79 10.12
CA GLY A 18 11.47 -11.39 9.80
C GLY A 18 10.64 -10.42 10.62
N ALA A 19 9.33 -10.67 10.78
CA ALA A 19 8.46 -9.86 11.61
C ALA A 19 8.87 -9.88 13.09
N LEU A 20 9.24 -11.04 13.62
CA LEU A 20 9.70 -11.19 15.01
C LEU A 20 11.04 -10.48 15.23
N VAL A 21 11.98 -10.57 14.29
CA VAL A 21 13.26 -9.87 14.35
C VAL A 21 13.06 -8.34 14.31
N VAL A 22 12.22 -7.84 13.42
CA VAL A 22 11.90 -6.40 13.33
C VAL A 22 11.23 -5.91 14.61
N TRP A 23 10.31 -6.68 15.18
CA TRP A 23 9.66 -6.36 16.44
C TRP A 23 10.65 -6.30 17.61
N VAL A 24 11.49 -7.32 17.78
CA VAL A 24 12.51 -7.37 18.83
C VAL A 24 13.54 -6.24 18.65
N ALA A 25 14.02 -6.00 17.44
CA ALA A 25 14.96 -4.92 17.16
C ALA A 25 14.36 -3.55 17.49
N THR A 26 13.08 -3.33 17.19
CA THR A 26 12.37 -2.09 17.48
C THR A 26 12.20 -1.88 18.98
N VAL A 27 11.84 -2.93 19.73
CA VAL A 27 11.71 -2.89 21.20
C VAL A 27 13.05 -2.54 21.86
N ILE A 28 14.15 -3.12 21.39
CA ILE A 28 15.49 -2.86 21.92
C ILE A 28 15.94 -1.43 21.60
N PHE A 29 15.72 -0.95 20.37
CA PHE A 29 16.17 0.38 19.95
C PHE A 29 15.38 1.54 20.55
N THR A 30 14.09 1.34 20.86
CA THR A 30 13.20 2.47 21.21
C THR A 30 13.17 2.77 22.70
N GLY A 31 13.64 1.87 23.56
CA GLY A 31 13.76 2.11 25.00
C GLY A 31 12.45 2.51 25.71
N GLY A 32 11.28 2.35 25.07
CA GLY A 32 9.97 2.60 25.66
C GLY A 32 9.48 4.06 25.74
N TYR A 33 9.97 5.01 24.93
CA TYR A 33 9.52 6.42 25.03
C TYR A 33 8.44 6.87 24.02
N GLY A 34 7.25 7.14 24.56
CA GLY A 34 6.45 8.37 24.40
C GLY A 34 5.65 8.58 23.11
N ALA A 35 6.30 8.97 22.02
CA ALA A 35 5.62 9.42 20.80
C ALA A 35 6.20 8.74 19.54
N GLY A 36 7.53 8.69 19.43
CA GLY A 36 8.20 7.88 18.41
C GLY A 36 7.88 6.39 18.58
N GLY A 37 7.86 5.90 19.82
CA GLY A 37 7.48 4.52 20.13
C GLY A 37 6.02 4.19 19.82
N MET A 38 5.10 5.15 19.93
CA MET A 38 3.69 4.91 19.55
C MET A 38 3.53 4.83 18.04
N VAL A 39 4.21 5.70 17.28
CA VAL A 39 4.16 5.67 15.82
C VAL A 39 4.84 4.40 15.28
N THR A 40 6.00 4.01 15.81
CA THR A 40 6.67 2.76 15.38
C THR A 40 5.93 1.51 15.86
N ALA A 41 5.35 1.50 17.06
CA ALA A 41 4.50 0.41 17.51
C ALA A 41 3.22 0.30 16.68
N ALA A 42 2.57 1.43 16.36
CA ALA A 42 1.38 1.45 15.51
C ALA A 42 1.70 0.97 14.09
N LEU A 43 2.81 1.41 13.48
CA LEU A 43 3.21 0.95 12.16
C LEU A 43 3.60 -0.54 12.16
N SER A 44 4.35 -1.00 13.15
CA SER A 44 4.74 -2.42 13.25
C SER A 44 3.55 -3.33 13.55
N LEU A 45 2.64 -2.93 14.44
CA LEU A 45 1.39 -3.67 14.69
C LEU A 45 0.44 -3.62 13.50
N ALA A 46 0.33 -2.50 12.79
CA ALA A 46 -0.51 -2.40 11.60
C ALA A 46 0.01 -3.35 10.51
N VAL A 47 1.31 -3.32 10.22
CA VAL A 47 1.93 -4.23 9.24
C VAL A 47 1.78 -5.69 9.66
N PHE A 48 2.03 -6.01 10.94
CA PHE A 48 1.85 -7.36 11.47
C PHE A 48 0.39 -7.84 11.35
N THR A 49 -0.55 -7.00 11.77
CA THR A 49 -2.00 -7.30 11.75
C THR A 49 -2.50 -7.51 10.32
N VAL A 50 -2.11 -6.65 9.39
CA VAL A 50 -2.47 -6.77 7.97
C VAL A 50 -1.93 -8.07 7.39
N ILE A 51 -0.67 -8.43 7.67
CA ILE A 51 -0.06 -9.67 7.14
C ILE A 51 -0.75 -10.90 7.72
N VAL A 52 -0.95 -10.94 9.04
CA VAL A 52 -1.50 -12.10 9.74
C VAL A 52 -2.98 -12.31 9.42
N ILE A 53 -3.79 -11.24 9.39
CA ILE A 53 -5.22 -11.34 9.08
C ILE A 53 -5.42 -11.75 7.62
N ASN A 54 -4.70 -11.14 6.67
CA ASN A 54 -4.81 -11.52 5.27
C ASN A 54 -4.43 -12.98 5.04
N TYR A 55 -3.39 -13.46 5.72
CA TYR A 55 -3.00 -14.86 5.65
C TYR A 55 -4.00 -15.81 6.32
N LEU A 56 -4.53 -15.44 7.49
CA LEU A 56 -5.58 -16.19 8.18
C LEU A 56 -6.81 -16.38 7.29
N TRP A 57 -7.21 -15.35 6.54
CA TRP A 57 -8.32 -15.44 5.61
C TRP A 57 -8.03 -16.37 4.45
N ILE A 58 -6.83 -16.33 3.87
CA ILE A 58 -6.43 -17.25 2.80
C ILE A 58 -6.44 -18.69 3.31
N TRP A 59 -5.91 -18.93 4.52
CA TRP A 59 -5.82 -20.26 5.10
C TRP A 59 -7.17 -20.83 5.55
N ALA A 60 -7.98 -20.02 6.25
CA ALA A 60 -9.26 -20.46 6.82
C ALA A 60 -10.38 -20.50 5.77
N LEU A 61 -10.46 -19.51 4.88
CA LEU A 61 -11.56 -19.37 3.92
C LEU A 61 -11.21 -19.91 2.52
N ARG A 62 -9.94 -20.29 2.27
CA ARG A 62 -9.43 -20.78 0.96
C ARG A 62 -9.71 -19.80 -0.18
N ILE A 63 -9.79 -18.51 0.12
CA ILE A 63 -10.05 -17.45 -0.85
C ILE A 63 -8.73 -17.05 -1.54
N PRO A 64 -8.73 -16.72 -2.84
CA PRO A 64 -7.57 -16.17 -3.52
C PRO A 64 -6.97 -14.94 -2.82
N PRO A 65 -5.62 -14.80 -2.76
CA PRO A 65 -4.95 -13.75 -1.98
C PRO A 65 -5.36 -12.31 -2.34
N ILE A 66 -5.69 -12.05 -3.61
CA ILE A 66 -6.10 -10.73 -4.10
C ILE A 66 -7.40 -10.26 -3.42
N ILE A 67 -8.35 -11.18 -3.24
CA ILE A 67 -9.65 -10.84 -2.64
C ILE A 67 -9.46 -10.57 -1.15
N ALA A 68 -8.61 -11.34 -0.47
CA ALA A 68 -8.33 -11.12 0.95
C ALA A 68 -7.74 -9.73 1.21
N THR A 69 -6.70 -9.33 0.47
CA THR A 69 -6.00 -8.06 0.67
C THR A 69 -6.84 -6.84 0.30
N LEU A 70 -7.61 -6.90 -0.79
CA LEU A 70 -8.54 -5.83 -1.15
C LEU A 70 -9.64 -5.68 -0.10
N SER A 71 -10.22 -6.80 0.35
CA SER A 71 -11.29 -6.79 1.34
C SER A 71 -10.81 -6.27 2.70
N ALA A 72 -9.61 -6.67 3.15
CA ALA A 72 -8.99 -6.14 4.36
C ALA A 72 -8.78 -4.62 4.27
N SER A 73 -8.30 -4.12 3.12
CA SER A 73 -8.09 -2.68 2.89
C SER A 73 -9.39 -1.88 2.94
N PHE A 74 -10.50 -2.42 2.41
CA PHE A 74 -11.81 -1.77 2.50
C PHE A 74 -12.38 -1.75 3.92
N ILE A 75 -12.17 -2.82 4.69
CA ILE A 75 -12.61 -2.86 6.09
C ILE A 75 -11.84 -1.82 6.90
N ILE A 76 -10.51 -1.77 6.76
CA ILE A 76 -9.67 -0.79 7.46
C ILE A 76 -10.13 0.64 7.13
N GLN A 77 -10.27 0.98 5.84
CA GLN A 77 -10.77 2.29 5.43
C GLN A 77 -12.18 2.61 5.97
N SER A 78 -13.07 1.61 5.99
CA SER A 78 -14.44 1.79 6.51
C SER A 78 -14.43 2.05 8.01
N VAL A 79 -13.59 1.33 8.75
CA VAL A 79 -13.36 1.51 10.19
C VAL A 79 -12.77 2.90 10.43
N ASP A 80 -11.72 3.29 9.70
CA ASP A 80 -11.09 4.61 9.82
C ASP A 80 -12.09 5.75 9.57
N ILE A 81 -12.95 5.64 8.55
CA ILE A 81 -14.00 6.63 8.28
C ILE A 81 -15.05 6.62 9.39
N SER A 82 -15.44 5.46 9.90
CA SER A 82 -16.46 5.34 10.94
C SER A 82 -15.98 5.93 12.28
N TYR A 83 -14.74 5.66 12.66
CA TYR A 83 -14.14 6.19 13.90
C TYR A 83 -13.65 7.64 13.73
N GLY A 84 -13.18 8.02 12.54
CA GLY A 84 -12.69 9.36 12.21
C GLY A 84 -13.76 10.46 12.24
N ARG A 85 -15.05 10.10 12.22
CA ARG A 85 -16.16 11.05 12.40
C ARG A 85 -16.18 11.75 13.76
N GLY A 86 -15.57 11.17 14.80
CA GLY A 86 -15.49 11.76 16.15
C GLY A 86 -14.30 12.69 16.38
N LEU A 87 -13.23 12.53 15.61
CA LEU A 87 -12.06 13.40 15.61
C LEU A 87 -12.21 14.44 14.49
N GLN A 88 -13.20 15.33 14.64
CA GLN A 88 -13.17 16.63 13.97
C GLN A 88 -12.03 17.46 14.59
N ILE A 89 -10.78 17.04 14.34
CA ILE A 89 -9.63 17.92 14.46
C ILE A 89 -9.91 18.98 13.41
N LYS A 90 -10.50 20.09 13.84
CA LYS A 90 -10.72 21.27 13.01
C LYS A 90 -9.36 21.54 12.36
N PRO A 91 -9.23 21.34 11.03
CA PRO A 91 -7.95 21.59 10.38
C PRO A 91 -7.53 23.01 10.72
N PRO A 92 -6.22 23.31 10.83
CA PRO A 92 -5.76 24.69 10.94
C PRO A 92 -6.54 25.54 9.92
N PRO A 93 -7.08 26.71 10.29
CA PRO A 93 -8.08 27.41 9.48
C PRO A 93 -7.71 27.54 7.99
N GLY A 94 -6.41 27.70 7.68
CA GLY A 94 -5.90 27.71 6.30
C GLY A 94 -6.11 26.43 5.47
N PHE A 95 -6.15 25.24 6.07
CA PHE A 95 -6.43 23.97 5.35
C PHE A 95 -7.92 23.73 5.13
N ALA A 96 -8.76 24.19 6.08
CA ALA A 96 -10.22 24.11 5.96
C ALA A 96 -10.73 25.04 4.85
N ASP A 97 -10.13 26.23 4.73
CA ASP A 97 -10.43 27.19 3.68
C ASP A 97 -9.95 26.71 2.30
N PHE A 98 -8.78 26.06 2.21
CA PHE A 98 -8.30 25.46 0.96
C PHE A 98 -9.20 24.32 0.47
N THR A 99 -9.72 23.50 1.40
CA THR A 99 -10.60 22.37 1.07
C THR A 99 -12.00 22.84 0.63
N ASN A 100 -12.50 23.93 1.23
CA ASN A 100 -13.78 24.53 0.87
C ASN A 100 -13.69 25.60 -0.21
N TRP A 101 -12.49 25.89 -0.73
CA TRP A 101 -12.32 26.85 -1.80
C TRP A 101 -13.04 26.35 -3.05
N GLN A 102 -14.07 27.08 -3.47
CA GLN A 102 -14.88 26.78 -4.64
C GLN A 102 -14.68 27.87 -5.68
N VAL A 103 -14.51 27.46 -6.94
CA VAL A 103 -14.51 28.35 -8.09
C VAL A 103 -15.73 27.96 -8.94
N LEU A 104 -16.62 28.91 -9.24
CA LEU A 104 -17.86 28.66 -10.00
C LEU A 104 -18.80 27.59 -9.39
N GLY A 105 -18.74 27.39 -8.06
CA GLY A 105 -19.55 26.36 -7.36
C GLY A 105 -18.96 24.95 -7.41
N ILE A 106 -17.78 24.77 -8.01
CA ILE A 106 -17.05 23.50 -8.04
C ILE A 106 -15.88 23.59 -7.05
N PRO A 107 -15.74 22.63 -6.11
CA PRO A 107 -14.58 22.58 -5.21
C PRO A 107 -13.28 22.47 -6.01
N VAL A 108 -12.28 23.30 -5.68
CA VAL A 108 -10.96 23.26 -6.33
C VAL A 108 -10.33 21.88 -6.18
N LEU A 109 -10.60 21.18 -5.07
CA LEU A 109 -10.19 19.80 -4.86
C LEU A 109 -10.72 18.85 -5.96
N ALA A 110 -11.97 19.02 -6.39
CA ALA A 110 -12.57 18.22 -7.47
C ALA A 110 -11.95 18.56 -8.84
N MET A 111 -11.59 19.83 -9.06
CA MET A 111 -10.89 20.25 -10.27
C MET A 111 -9.46 19.71 -10.32
N LEU A 112 -8.75 19.72 -9.19
CA LEU A 112 -7.40 19.16 -9.06
C LEU A 112 -7.39 17.64 -9.25
N THR A 113 -8.35 16.91 -8.69
CA THR A 113 -8.45 15.46 -8.91
C THR A 113 -8.71 15.14 -10.37
N VAL A 114 -9.64 15.84 -11.03
CA VAL A 114 -9.88 15.68 -12.48
C VAL A 114 -8.63 15.99 -13.28
N LEU A 115 -7.93 17.09 -12.98
CA LEU A 115 -6.68 17.44 -13.65
C LEU A 115 -5.60 16.37 -13.46
N PHE A 116 -5.46 15.83 -12.25
CA PHE A 116 -4.53 14.75 -11.94
C PHE A 116 -4.91 13.45 -12.66
N THR A 117 -6.19 13.09 -12.71
CA THR A 117 -6.69 11.93 -13.45
C THR A 117 -6.40 12.06 -14.94
N ILE A 118 -6.64 13.23 -15.53
CA ILE A 118 -6.32 13.49 -16.94
C ILE A 118 -4.81 13.41 -17.17
N GLY A 119 -4.00 13.99 -16.28
CA GLY A 119 -2.54 13.92 -16.32
C GLY A 119 -2.04 12.47 -16.28
N ALA A 120 -2.56 11.66 -15.35
CA ALA A 120 -2.26 10.24 -15.24
C ALA A 120 -2.71 9.46 -16.50
N ALA A 121 -3.90 9.72 -17.02
CA ALA A 121 -4.41 9.09 -18.23
C ALA A 121 -3.52 9.40 -19.44
N LEU A 122 -3.11 10.65 -19.62
CA LEU A 122 -2.19 11.05 -20.69
C LEU A 122 -0.79 10.45 -20.48
N ALA A 123 -0.29 10.39 -19.24
CA ALA A 123 0.98 9.76 -18.93
C ALA A 123 0.96 8.25 -19.30
N LEU A 124 -0.12 7.54 -18.99
CA LEU A 124 -0.26 6.12 -19.34
C LEU A 124 -0.49 5.89 -20.84
N GLN A 125 -1.29 6.71 -21.51
CA GLN A 125 -1.66 6.48 -22.91
C GLN A 125 -0.67 7.05 -23.92
N ARG A 126 -0.02 8.18 -23.62
CA ARG A 126 0.85 8.87 -24.60
C ARG A 126 2.34 8.75 -24.32
N MET A 127 2.78 8.56 -23.08
CA MET A 127 4.21 8.45 -22.80
C MET A 127 4.79 7.07 -23.12
N ILE A 128 6.09 7.05 -23.37
CA ILE A 128 6.87 5.81 -23.61
C ILE A 128 6.82 4.91 -22.37
N TYR A 129 6.85 5.51 -21.17
CA TYR A 129 6.69 4.79 -19.91
C TYR A 129 5.35 4.05 -19.83
N GLY A 130 4.24 4.74 -20.11
CA GLY A 130 2.90 4.15 -20.07
C GLY A 130 2.70 2.98 -21.04
N ARG A 131 3.15 3.13 -22.29
CA ARG A 131 3.15 2.02 -23.27
C ARG A 131 3.98 0.82 -22.82
N SER A 132 5.12 1.08 -22.18
CA SER A 132 5.99 0.02 -21.66
C SER A 132 5.33 -0.72 -20.49
N VAL A 133 4.65 -0.01 -19.60
CA VAL A 133 3.87 -0.59 -18.49
C VAL A 133 2.72 -1.45 -19.02
N LEU A 134 1.94 -0.95 -20.00
CA LEU A 134 0.85 -1.69 -20.61
C LEU A 134 1.33 -2.96 -21.32
N ALA A 135 2.44 -2.89 -22.05
CA ALA A 135 3.03 -4.05 -22.73
C ALA A 135 3.49 -5.15 -21.74
N ILE A 136 4.11 -4.76 -20.62
CA ILE A 136 4.51 -5.69 -19.55
C ILE A 136 3.28 -6.38 -18.94
N GLY A 137 2.16 -5.68 -18.81
CA GLY A 137 0.91 -6.22 -18.29
C GLY A 137 0.28 -7.29 -19.18
N GLN A 138 0.43 -7.17 -20.51
CA GLN A 138 -0.11 -8.15 -21.47
C GLN A 138 0.73 -9.44 -21.53
N ASN A 139 2.05 -9.32 -21.72
CA ASN A 139 2.95 -10.47 -21.67
C ASN A 139 4.40 -10.03 -21.41
N ILE A 140 4.94 -10.46 -20.26
CA ILE A 140 6.29 -10.11 -19.81
C ILE A 140 7.37 -10.58 -20.78
N ARG A 141 7.25 -11.81 -21.32
CA ARG A 141 8.25 -12.37 -22.24
C ARG A 141 8.26 -11.63 -23.56
N ALA A 142 7.08 -11.29 -24.08
CA ALA A 142 6.95 -10.51 -25.31
C ALA A 142 7.51 -9.09 -25.14
N ALA A 143 7.24 -8.44 -23.99
CA ALA A 143 7.79 -7.11 -23.69
C ALA A 143 9.33 -7.12 -23.63
N TRP A 144 9.93 -8.16 -23.03
CA TRP A 144 11.38 -8.30 -22.98
C TRP A 144 11.99 -8.51 -24.37
N LEU A 145 11.37 -9.36 -25.20
CA LEU A 145 11.79 -9.58 -26.59
C LEU A 145 11.62 -8.32 -27.46
N ALA A 146 10.67 -7.44 -27.13
CA ALA A 146 10.48 -6.14 -27.78
C ALA A 146 11.48 -5.06 -27.30
N GLY A 147 12.50 -5.42 -26.51
CA GLY A 147 13.53 -4.50 -26.02
C GLY A 147 13.12 -3.65 -24.82
N VAL A 148 11.99 -3.95 -24.17
CA VAL A 148 11.53 -3.21 -22.98
C VAL A 148 12.32 -3.65 -21.75
N HIS A 149 12.89 -2.70 -21.02
CA HIS A 149 13.64 -2.94 -19.78
C HIS A 149 12.71 -3.26 -18.60
N VAL A 150 12.10 -4.44 -18.61
CA VAL A 150 11.06 -4.88 -17.66
C VAL A 150 11.43 -4.61 -16.20
N GLY A 151 12.68 -4.86 -15.80
CA GLY A 151 13.14 -4.66 -14.42
C GLY A 151 13.05 -3.20 -13.96
N ARG A 152 13.54 -2.25 -14.76
CA ARG A 152 13.52 -0.81 -14.42
C ARG A 152 12.09 -0.27 -14.37
N ILE A 153 11.27 -0.66 -15.34
CA ILE A 153 9.89 -0.18 -15.42
C ILE A 153 9.07 -0.72 -14.26
N ARG A 154 9.20 -2.00 -13.91
CA ARG A 154 8.55 -2.57 -12.72
C ARG A 154 8.98 -1.89 -11.43
N PHE A 155 10.28 -1.69 -11.25
CA PHE A 155 10.79 -0.97 -10.07
C PHE A 155 10.14 0.41 -9.96
N LEU A 156 10.18 1.21 -11.03
CA LEU A 156 9.54 2.52 -11.06
C LEU A 156 8.03 2.44 -10.81
N THR A 157 7.32 1.48 -11.39
CA THR A 157 5.88 1.33 -11.19
C THR A 157 5.55 1.01 -9.73
N TYR A 158 6.26 0.05 -9.11
CA TYR A 158 6.02 -0.28 -7.71
C TYR A 158 6.40 0.87 -6.77
N THR A 159 7.49 1.58 -7.04
CA THR A 159 7.88 2.77 -6.26
C THR A 159 6.85 3.89 -6.41
N LEU A 160 6.35 4.17 -7.62
CA LEU A 160 5.32 5.18 -7.85
C LEU A 160 3.99 4.81 -7.20
N CYS A 161 3.57 3.54 -7.29
CA CYS A 161 2.38 3.06 -6.60
C CYS A 161 2.51 3.17 -5.08
N GLY A 162 3.70 2.87 -4.52
CA GLY A 162 3.95 3.03 -3.09
C GLY A 162 4.09 4.48 -2.62
N ALA A 163 4.51 5.40 -3.50
CA ALA A 163 4.63 6.83 -3.18
C ALA A 163 3.29 7.59 -3.31
N LEU A 164 2.38 7.11 -4.16
CA LEU A 164 1.05 7.69 -4.36
C LEU A 164 -0.03 7.07 -3.47
N GLY A 165 0.24 5.89 -2.91
CA GLY A 165 -0.69 5.12 -2.08
C GLY A 165 -0.62 5.44 -0.59
#